data_AF-A0A9L0SQD4-F1
#
_entry.id   AF-A0A9L0SQD4-F1
#
_cell.length_a   1.000
_cell.length_b   1.000
_cell.length_c   1.000
_cell.angle_alpha   90.00
_cell.angle_beta   90.00
_cell.angle_gamma   90.00
#
_symmetry.space_group_name_H-M   'P 1'
#
loop_
_entity.id
_entity.type
_entity.pdbx_description
1 polymer ?
#
loop_
_entity_poly.entity_id
_entity_poly.type
_entity_poly.pdbx_seq_one_letter_code
_entity_poly.pdbx_strand_id
1 'polypeptide(L)'
;MVFGERIASHDDRFLLHLADKTGGIIVTNDNFREFVTESVSWREIITKRLLQYTFVGDIFMVPDDPLGRSGPRLEEFLRKEVFPRDMQPLLNALPNVGVFDPSFRAPGAQAAGTSHQPPARIQGTPPSHWLPQQPRFPLLSSLAGLQQNLPVPAQRSPAETHELREALLKIFPDSEQRLKIDQILAAHPYMKDLNALSALVLD
;
A
#
# COMPACT_ATOMS: atom_id res chain seq x y z
N MET A 1 20.25 18.19 12.98
CA MET A 1 21.12 17.51 13.95
C MET A 1 21.07 18.28 15.25
N VAL A 2 20.91 17.60 16.38
CA VAL A 2 21.09 18.19 17.72
C VAL A 2 22.01 17.23 18.45
N PHE A 3 23.10 17.74 19.04
CA PHE A 3 24.17 16.94 19.66
C PHE A 3 24.83 15.88 18.75
N GLY A 4 24.97 16.13 17.44
CA GLY A 4 25.61 15.18 16.52
C GLY A 4 24.75 13.95 16.19
N GLU A 5 23.59 13.80 16.82
CA GLU A 5 22.56 12.89 16.36
C GLU A 5 21.66 13.57 15.32
N ARG A 6 21.37 12.82 14.27
CA ARG A 6 20.38 13.22 13.27
C ARG A 6 19.01 13.05 13.91
N ILE A 7 18.49 14.12 14.52
CA ILE A 7 17.05 14.22 14.83
C ILE A 7 16.33 14.26 13.47
N ALA A 8 15.98 13.08 12.96
CA ALA A 8 14.90 12.95 12.00
C ALA A 8 13.62 13.08 12.81
N SER A 9 12.73 14.01 12.43
CA SER A 9 11.33 13.87 12.82
C SER A 9 10.91 12.47 12.39
N HIS A 10 10.40 11.65 13.32
CA HIS A 10 9.78 10.38 12.93
C HIS A 10 8.45 10.72 12.27
N ASP A 11 8.51 11.03 10.97
CA ASP A 11 7.35 11.26 10.12
C ASP A 11 6.41 10.04 10.16
N ASP A 12 6.95 8.86 10.45
CA ASP A 12 6.23 7.60 10.68
C ASP A 12 5.13 7.73 11.74
N ARG A 13 5.41 8.39 12.87
CA ARG A 13 4.40 8.61 13.92
C ARG A 13 3.30 9.53 13.42
N PHE A 14 3.62 10.53 12.61
CA PHE A 14 2.61 11.40 12.01
C PHE A 14 1.74 10.64 10.99
N LEU A 15 2.35 9.80 10.15
CA LEU A 15 1.64 8.95 9.19
C LEU A 15 0.67 7.99 9.91
N LEU A 16 1.15 7.29 10.94
CA LEU A 16 0.34 6.37 11.74
C LEU A 16 -0.83 7.08 12.44
N HIS A 17 -0.60 8.25 13.04
CA HIS A 17 -1.66 9.04 13.65
C HIS A 17 -2.69 9.54 12.63
N LEU A 18 -2.25 9.98 11.45
CA LEU A 18 -3.16 10.47 10.42
C LEU A 18 -4.01 9.33 9.86
N ALA A 19 -3.41 8.17 9.59
CA ALA A 19 -4.13 6.99 9.17
C ALA A 19 -5.14 6.57 10.24
N ASP A 20 -4.76 6.52 11.51
CA ASP A 20 -5.67 6.18 12.61
C ASP A 20 -6.89 7.10 12.66
N LYS A 21 -6.67 8.42 12.62
CA LYS A 21 -7.74 9.43 12.68
C LYS A 21 -8.68 9.40 11.48
N THR A 22 -8.16 9.14 10.28
CA THR A 22 -8.92 9.26 9.03
C THR A 22 -9.54 7.95 8.57
N GLY A 23 -9.05 6.81 9.07
CA GLY A 23 -9.39 5.52 8.49
C GLY A 23 -8.71 5.25 7.13
N GLY A 24 -7.73 6.06 6.70
CA GLY A 24 -7.03 5.92 5.42
C GLY A 24 -5.87 4.92 5.39
N ILE A 25 -5.37 4.56 4.22
CA ILE A 25 -4.21 3.67 4.09
C ILE A 25 -2.88 4.47 4.09
N ILE A 26 -1.76 3.80 4.33
CA ILE A 26 -0.43 4.39 4.19
C ILE A 26 0.26 3.73 2.99
N VAL A 27 0.69 4.55 2.02
CA VAL A 27 1.49 4.08 0.89
C VAL A 27 2.96 4.14 1.30
N THR A 28 3.58 2.99 1.52
CA THR A 28 4.96 2.89 1.98
C THR A 28 5.53 1.50 1.71
N ASN A 29 6.85 1.42 1.58
CA ASN A 29 7.58 0.15 1.55
C ASN A 29 8.19 -0.20 2.93
N ASP A 30 8.04 0.68 3.92
CA ASP A 30 8.41 0.39 5.30
C ASP A 30 7.35 -0.49 5.98
N ASN A 31 7.79 -1.32 6.93
CA ASN A 31 6.95 -2.17 7.74
C ASN A 31 6.72 -1.64 9.17
N PHE A 32 7.33 -0.51 9.55
CA PHE A 32 7.08 0.16 10.84
C PHE A 32 7.21 -0.77 12.06
N ARG A 33 8.16 -1.73 12.02
CA ARG A 33 8.22 -2.85 12.97
C ARG A 33 8.32 -2.41 14.43
N GLU A 34 9.00 -1.29 14.68
CA GLU A 34 9.16 -0.69 16.02
C GLU A 34 7.83 -0.22 16.64
N PHE A 35 6.86 0.18 15.82
CA PHE A 35 5.57 0.73 16.28
C PHE A 35 4.50 -0.35 16.49
N VAL A 36 4.75 -1.59 16.06
CA VAL A 36 3.79 -2.71 16.12
C VAL A 36 3.37 -3.02 17.56
N THR A 37 4.29 -2.88 18.53
CA THR A 37 4.00 -3.15 19.95
C THR A 37 3.53 -1.93 20.72
N GLU A 38 3.69 -0.71 20.18
CA GLU A 38 3.34 0.54 20.88
C GLU A 38 1.83 0.75 21.01
N SER A 39 1.05 0.41 19.97
CA SER A 39 -0.40 0.63 19.95
C SER A 39 -1.15 -0.48 19.21
N VAL A 40 -2.33 -0.83 19.70
CA VAL A 40 -3.22 -1.80 19.04
C VAL A 40 -3.74 -1.25 17.71
N SER A 41 -4.11 0.03 17.66
CA SER A 41 -4.56 0.67 16.41
C SER A 41 -3.44 0.73 15.38
N TRP A 42 -2.21 1.03 15.80
CA TRP A 42 -1.07 1.07 14.87
C TRP A 42 -0.71 -0.31 14.37
N ARG A 43 -0.75 -1.33 15.23
CA ARG A 43 -0.62 -2.73 14.81
C ARG A 43 -1.62 -3.09 13.72
N GLU A 44 -2.89 -2.67 13.86
CA GLU A 44 -3.90 -2.89 12.83
C GLU A 44 -3.53 -2.17 11.52
N ILE A 45 -3.13 -0.90 11.60
CA ILE A 45 -2.72 -0.13 10.42
C ILE A 45 -1.54 -0.81 9.71
N ILE A 46 -0.51 -1.18 10.46
CA ILE A 46 0.72 -1.80 9.94
C ILE A 46 0.43 -3.16 9.31
N THR A 47 -0.52 -3.92 9.84
CA THR A 47 -0.83 -5.27 9.35
C THR A 47 -1.85 -5.29 8.21
N LYS A 48 -2.74 -4.30 8.13
CA LYS A 48 -3.91 -4.37 7.23
C LYS A 48 -4.06 -3.17 6.30
N ARG A 49 -3.29 -2.10 6.47
CA ARG A 49 -3.53 -0.81 5.78
C ARG A 49 -2.26 -0.20 5.20
N LEU A 50 -1.19 -0.98 5.05
CA LEU A 50 -0.01 -0.60 4.29
C LEU A 50 -0.15 -1.03 2.83
N LEU A 51 0.09 -0.10 1.92
CA LEU A 51 0.15 -0.36 0.47
C LEU A 51 1.59 -0.23 0.00
N GLN A 52 2.20 -1.37 -0.32
CA GLN A 52 3.51 -1.42 -0.94
C GLN A 52 3.45 -0.98 -2.40
N TYR A 53 4.57 -0.50 -2.91
CA TYR A 53 4.69 -0.06 -4.28
C TYR A 53 6.07 -0.40 -4.85
N THR A 54 6.17 -0.40 -6.17
CA THR A 54 7.44 -0.50 -6.87
C THR A 54 7.49 0.51 -7.99
N PHE A 55 8.71 0.87 -8.39
CA PHE A 55 8.97 1.72 -9.54
C PHE A 55 9.70 0.90 -10.61
N VAL A 56 9.19 0.95 -11.84
CA VAL A 56 9.88 0.43 -13.02
C VAL A 56 10.20 1.62 -13.93
N GLY A 57 11.41 2.16 -13.80
CA GLY A 57 11.72 3.50 -14.30
C GLY A 57 10.84 4.54 -13.61
N ASP A 58 10.13 5.35 -14.39
CA ASP A 58 9.22 6.40 -13.90
C ASP A 58 7.78 5.91 -13.65
N ILE A 59 7.54 4.60 -13.80
CA ILE A 59 6.19 4.02 -13.67
C ILE A 59 5.99 3.54 -12.24
N PHE A 60 5.06 4.19 -11.52
CA PHE A 60 4.58 3.74 -10.22
C PHE A 60 3.62 2.57 -10.37
N MET A 61 3.92 1.45 -9.71
CA MET A 61 3.13 0.23 -9.75
C MET A 61 2.77 -0.21 -8.33
N VAL A 62 1.54 -0.65 -8.14
CA VAL A 62 1.02 -1.22 -6.88
C VAL A 62 0.51 -2.65 -7.14
N PRO A 63 0.56 -3.55 -6.14
CA PRO A 63 0.03 -4.90 -6.29
C PRO A 63 -1.50 -4.92 -6.33
N ASP A 64 -2.06 -5.80 -7.16
CA ASP A 64 -3.51 -6.05 -7.20
C ASP A 64 -4.02 -6.72 -5.91
N ASP A 65 -3.11 -7.37 -5.15
CA ASP A 65 -3.36 -8.05 -3.87
C ASP A 65 -2.49 -7.49 -2.72
N PRO A 66 -2.81 -6.30 -2.17
CA PRO A 66 -1.98 -5.64 -1.15
C PRO A 66 -1.69 -6.46 0.11
N LEU A 67 -2.61 -7.36 0.49
CA LEU A 67 -2.47 -8.26 1.64
C LEU A 67 -2.29 -9.74 1.22
N GLY A 68 -1.89 -9.98 -0.03
CA GLY A 68 -1.68 -11.30 -0.62
C GLY A 68 -2.97 -12.02 -1.01
N ARG A 69 -2.84 -13.28 -1.46
CA ARG A 69 -3.92 -14.09 -2.06
C ARG A 69 -5.21 -14.20 -1.24
N SER A 70 -5.11 -14.19 0.09
CA SER A 70 -6.28 -14.28 1.00
C SER A 70 -6.84 -12.92 1.41
N GLY A 71 -6.22 -11.83 0.94
CA GLY A 71 -6.63 -10.46 1.22
C GLY A 71 -7.67 -9.92 0.24
N PRO A 72 -8.15 -8.69 0.49
CA PRO A 72 -9.00 -7.97 -0.45
C PRO A 72 -8.22 -7.62 -1.72
N ARG A 73 -8.94 -7.44 -2.83
CA ARG A 73 -8.38 -6.86 -4.06
C ARG A 73 -8.06 -5.38 -3.83
N LEU A 74 -7.17 -4.83 -4.64
CA LEU A 74 -6.76 -3.43 -4.57
C LEU A 74 -7.96 -2.46 -4.54
N GLU A 75 -8.98 -2.69 -5.36
CA GLU A 75 -10.16 -1.80 -5.40
C GLU A 75 -10.95 -1.82 -4.10
N GLU A 76 -11.00 -2.96 -3.42
CA GLU A 76 -11.66 -3.11 -2.12
C GLU A 76 -10.80 -2.51 -1.00
N PHE A 77 -9.49 -2.75 -1.05
CA PHE A 77 -8.51 -2.18 -0.12
C PHE A 77 -8.51 -0.63 -0.12
N LEU A 78 -8.71 -0.02 -1.29
CA LEU A 78 -8.74 1.44 -1.47
C LEU A 78 -10.12 2.05 -1.19
N ARG A 79 -11.18 1.24 -1.06
CA ARG A 79 -12.50 1.75 -0.72
C ARG A 79 -12.54 2.12 0.75
N LYS A 80 -13.08 3.32 1.02
CA LYS A 80 -13.43 3.69 2.38
C LYS A 80 -14.60 2.81 2.81
N GLU A 81 -14.34 1.84 3.67
CA GLU A 81 -15.43 1.14 4.35
C GLU A 81 -16.22 2.18 5.15
N VAL A 82 -17.48 2.35 4.76
CA VAL A 82 -18.44 3.18 5.48
C VAL A 82 -18.89 2.36 6.69
N PHE A 83 -18.00 2.13 7.64
CA PHE A 83 -18.40 1.68 8.95
C PHE A 83 -19.15 2.85 9.60
N PRO A 84 -20.45 2.73 9.93
CA PRO A 84 -21.11 3.71 10.77
C PRO A 84 -20.52 3.57 12.17
N ARG A 85 -19.39 4.26 12.44
CA ARG A 85 -18.83 4.38 13.79
C ARG A 85 -19.70 5.23 14.73
N ASP A 86 -20.86 5.70 14.28
CA ASP A 86 -21.85 6.45 15.07
C ASP A 86 -22.86 5.57 15.83
N MET A 87 -22.66 4.26 15.93
CA MET A 87 -23.53 3.37 16.72
C MET A 87 -22.80 2.72 17.91
N GLN A 88 -22.07 3.51 18.69
CA GLN A 88 -21.93 3.28 20.15
C GLN A 88 -21.91 4.66 20.85
N PRO A 89 -22.98 4.98 21.63
CA PRO A 89 -23.15 4.31 22.91
C PRO A 89 -24.62 3.88 23.15
N LEU A 90 -24.92 2.59 23.01
CA LEU A 90 -26.16 2.01 23.54
C LEU A 90 -25.88 0.70 24.30
N LEU A 91 -24.75 0.66 25.03
CA LEU A 91 -24.48 -0.39 26.03
C LEU A 91 -24.31 0.14 27.46
N ASN A 92 -24.59 1.43 27.71
CA ASN A 92 -24.53 2.01 29.06
C ASN A 92 -25.92 2.30 29.67
N ALA A 93 -27.00 1.81 29.07
CA ALA A 93 -28.36 1.96 29.61
C ALA A 93 -29.06 0.60 29.77
N LEU A 94 -28.44 -0.32 30.52
CA LEU A 94 -29.17 -1.40 31.17
C LEU A 94 -29.11 -1.15 32.69
N PRO A 95 -30.24 -0.89 33.36
CA PRO A 95 -30.27 -0.83 34.81
C PRO A 95 -30.05 -2.24 35.37
N ASN A 96 -29.04 -2.35 36.22
CA ASN A 96 -28.81 -3.47 37.13
C ASN A 96 -30.05 -3.69 38.01
N VAL A 97 -30.76 -4.79 37.80
CA VAL A 97 -31.81 -5.27 38.72
C VAL A 97 -31.62 -6.77 38.95
N GLY A 98 -31.18 -7.10 40.16
CA GLY A 98 -31.85 -8.11 40.97
C GLY A 98 -31.50 -9.58 40.71
N VAL A 99 -30.45 -10.04 41.41
CA VAL A 99 -30.41 -11.27 42.21
C VAL A 99 -31.74 -12.01 42.36
N PHE A 100 -31.83 -13.29 41.97
CA PHE A 100 -32.49 -14.38 42.73
C PHE A 100 -32.21 -15.76 42.08
N ASP A 101 -31.42 -16.58 42.78
CA ASP A 101 -31.41 -18.06 42.78
C ASP A 101 -32.30 -18.48 43.98
N PRO A 102 -33.15 -19.53 43.90
CA PRO A 102 -32.71 -20.84 44.37
C PRO A 102 -33.27 -22.03 43.56
N SER A 103 -32.37 -22.96 43.21
CA SER A 103 -32.49 -24.40 43.50
C SER A 103 -33.72 -25.17 42.99
N PHE A 104 -33.57 -25.93 41.90
CA PHE A 104 -34.22 -27.24 41.77
C PHE A 104 -33.26 -28.29 41.20
N ARG A 105 -33.16 -29.39 41.94
CA ARG A 105 -32.19 -30.48 41.82
C ARG A 105 -32.89 -31.75 41.35
N ALA A 106 -32.20 -32.45 40.44
CA ALA A 106 -32.18 -33.92 40.19
C ALA A 106 -33.31 -34.56 39.34
N PRO A 107 -33.11 -35.80 38.82
CA PRO A 107 -31.88 -36.38 38.22
C PRO A 107 -32.13 -37.28 36.97
N GLY A 108 -31.03 -37.58 36.23
CA GLY A 108 -30.69 -38.96 35.81
C GLY A 108 -31.03 -39.44 34.39
N ALA A 109 -30.00 -39.71 33.58
CA ALA A 109 -29.83 -40.97 32.84
C ALA A 109 -28.42 -41.07 32.21
N GLN A 110 -27.78 -42.22 32.41
CA GLN A 110 -26.43 -42.59 31.95
C GLN A 110 -26.45 -43.14 30.52
N ALA A 111 -25.30 -43.12 29.82
CA ALA A 111 -24.83 -44.29 29.05
C ALA A 111 -23.31 -44.20 28.74
N ALA A 112 -22.60 -45.31 29.01
CA ALA A 112 -21.22 -45.64 28.62
C ALA A 112 -21.08 -45.74 27.08
N GLY A 113 -19.93 -45.69 26.40
CA GLY A 113 -18.53 -45.94 26.73
C GLY A 113 -18.00 -47.10 25.87
N THR A 114 -17.10 -46.85 24.92
CA THR A 114 -16.12 -47.83 24.39
C THR A 114 -14.96 -47.14 23.65
N SER A 115 -13.74 -47.42 24.12
CA SER A 115 -12.43 -47.21 23.48
C SER A 115 -12.35 -47.72 22.04
N HIS A 116 -11.44 -47.16 21.22
CA HIS A 116 -10.44 -47.91 20.44
C HIS A 116 -9.37 -46.95 19.87
N GLN A 117 -8.11 -47.16 20.27
CA GLN A 117 -6.85 -46.69 19.64
C GLN A 117 -6.51 -47.65 18.46
N PRO A 118 -5.63 -47.33 17.47
CA PRO A 118 -4.17 -47.52 17.64
C PRO A 118 -3.31 -46.59 16.72
N PRO A 119 -2.05 -46.89 16.30
CA PRO A 119 -0.85 -46.22 16.81
C PRO A 119 0.04 -45.54 15.73
N ALA A 120 1.12 -44.90 16.19
CA ALA A 120 2.20 -44.35 15.37
C ALA A 120 3.22 -45.43 14.92
N ARG A 121 3.77 -45.30 13.69
CA ARG A 121 5.10 -45.84 13.33
C ARG A 121 5.80 -45.00 12.25
N ILE A 122 7.10 -44.85 12.47
CA ILE A 122 8.15 -44.07 11.82
C ILE A 122 8.52 -44.62 10.42
N GLN A 123 8.97 -43.74 9.51
CA GLN A 123 10.25 -43.75 8.75
C GLN A 123 10.08 -43.22 7.31
N GLY A 124 10.87 -42.21 6.92
CA GLY A 124 10.95 -41.77 5.51
C GLY A 124 11.58 -40.38 5.31
N THR A 125 12.84 -40.38 4.88
CA THR A 125 13.71 -39.31 4.35
C THR A 125 13.05 -38.22 3.47
N PRO A 126 13.62 -37.00 3.37
CA PRO A 126 13.09 -35.92 2.54
C PRO A 126 13.57 -36.01 1.08
N PRO A 127 12.79 -35.49 0.13
CA PRO A 127 13.39 -34.81 -1.01
C PRO A 127 12.73 -33.44 -1.28
N SER A 128 13.54 -32.39 -1.18
CA SER A 128 14.06 -31.72 -2.36
C SER A 128 13.09 -31.23 -3.46
N HIS A 129 12.98 -29.90 -3.53
CA HIS A 129 12.83 -29.04 -4.73
C HIS A 129 11.62 -29.28 -5.67
N TRP A 130 10.57 -28.48 -5.47
CA TRP A 130 9.57 -28.22 -6.51
C TRP A 130 9.88 -26.90 -7.22
N LEU A 131 10.42 -27.03 -8.45
CA LEU A 131 10.52 -25.96 -9.44
C LEU A 131 9.21 -25.90 -10.25
N PRO A 132 8.59 -24.73 -10.46
CA PRO A 132 7.54 -24.58 -11.46
C PRO A 132 8.14 -24.61 -12.88
N GLN A 133 7.60 -25.51 -13.70
CA GLN A 133 7.90 -25.69 -15.12
C GLN A 133 7.65 -24.39 -15.92
N GLN A 134 8.66 -23.98 -16.70
CA GLN A 134 8.50 -22.96 -17.75
C GLN A 134 7.86 -23.59 -19.00
N PRO A 135 6.89 -22.93 -19.67
CA PRO A 135 6.48 -23.34 -21.00
C PRO A 135 7.55 -22.96 -22.02
N ARG A 136 8.09 -23.97 -22.72
CA ARG A 136 8.95 -23.81 -23.90
C ARG A 136 8.13 -23.25 -25.06
N PHE A 137 8.55 -22.11 -25.60
CA PHE A 137 8.14 -21.66 -26.94
C PHE A 137 9.30 -21.90 -27.92
N PRO A 138 9.04 -22.40 -29.14
CA PRO A 138 10.10 -22.76 -30.08
C PRO A 138 10.72 -21.52 -30.73
N LEU A 139 12.05 -21.57 -30.84
CA LEU A 139 12.91 -20.67 -31.58
C LEU A 139 12.55 -20.70 -33.08
N LEU A 140 12.27 -19.54 -33.67
CA LEU A 140 12.25 -19.35 -35.12
C LEU A 140 13.11 -18.13 -35.45
N SER A 141 14.27 -18.40 -36.03
CA SER A 141 15.19 -17.41 -36.58
C SER A 141 14.68 -16.87 -37.91
N SER A 142 15.04 -15.61 -38.19
CA SER A 142 15.06 -14.96 -39.51
C SER A 142 13.74 -14.51 -40.12
N LEU A 143 13.44 -13.21 -39.99
CA LEU A 143 13.15 -12.33 -41.15
C LEU A 143 13.66 -10.91 -40.86
N ALA A 144 14.68 -10.51 -41.60
CA ALA A 144 15.03 -9.11 -41.80
C ALA A 144 13.92 -8.43 -42.60
N GLY A 145 13.45 -7.28 -42.13
CA GLY A 145 12.57 -6.38 -42.89
C GLY A 145 11.15 -6.27 -42.36
N LEU A 146 10.95 -5.42 -41.35
CA LEU A 146 9.78 -4.54 -41.25
C LEU A 146 10.12 -3.40 -40.28
N GLN A 147 10.32 -2.25 -40.89
CA GLN A 147 10.60 -0.96 -40.28
C GLN A 147 9.30 -0.32 -39.80
N GLN A 148 9.37 0.33 -38.63
CA GLN A 148 8.46 1.36 -38.10
C GLN A 148 7.04 0.94 -37.64
N ASN A 149 6.85 0.85 -36.31
CA ASN A 149 6.08 1.85 -35.55
C ASN A 149 6.04 1.46 -34.06
N LEU A 150 6.90 2.09 -33.25
CA LEU A 150 6.67 2.21 -31.81
C LEU A 150 5.95 3.56 -31.60
N PRO A 151 4.84 3.63 -30.83
CA PRO A 151 4.24 4.91 -30.49
C PRO A 151 5.21 5.66 -29.56
N VAL A 152 5.95 6.62 -30.10
CA VAL A 152 6.72 7.59 -29.31
C VAL A 152 5.71 8.37 -28.45
N PRO A 153 5.98 8.59 -27.15
CA PRO A 153 5.11 9.42 -26.33
C PRO A 153 4.90 10.79 -27.00
N ALA A 154 3.66 11.24 -27.10
CA ALA A 154 3.34 12.49 -27.76
C ALA A 154 4.08 13.65 -27.05
N GLN A 155 4.96 14.32 -27.78
CA GLN A 155 5.62 15.54 -27.31
C GLN A 155 4.56 16.60 -27.01
N ARG A 156 4.92 17.55 -26.15
CA ARG A 156 4.08 18.72 -25.90
C ARG A 156 3.88 19.52 -27.19
N SER A 157 2.65 19.96 -27.41
CA SER A 157 2.32 20.95 -28.41
C SER A 157 2.94 22.31 -28.04
N PRO A 158 3.14 23.22 -29.02
CA PRO A 158 3.60 24.58 -28.73
C PRO A 158 2.65 25.35 -27.80
N ALA A 159 1.34 25.07 -27.88
CA ALA A 159 0.34 25.65 -26.97
C ALA A 159 0.54 25.18 -25.53
N GLU A 160 0.68 23.87 -25.30
CA GLU A 160 0.97 23.32 -23.95
C GLU A 160 2.30 23.85 -23.39
N THR A 161 3.31 24.00 -24.25
CA THR A 161 4.60 24.56 -23.84
C THR A 161 4.46 26.01 -23.39
N HIS A 162 3.65 26.80 -24.10
CA HIS A 162 3.34 28.18 -23.72
C HIS A 162 2.56 28.25 -22.41
N GLU A 163 1.56 27.39 -22.21
CA GLU A 163 0.78 27.33 -20.96
C GLU A 163 1.66 26.99 -19.74
N LEU A 164 2.54 25.99 -19.87
CA LEU A 164 3.47 25.60 -18.82
C LEU A 164 4.48 26.73 -18.53
N ARG A 165 4.95 27.42 -19.56
CA ARG A 165 5.81 28.60 -19.41
C ARG A 165 5.12 29.69 -18.59
N GLU A 166 3.90 30.05 -18.96
CA GLU A 166 3.12 31.07 -18.24
C GLU A 166 2.85 30.67 -16.79
N ALA A 167 2.55 29.39 -16.53
CA ALA A 167 2.35 28.86 -15.18
C ALA A 167 3.64 28.94 -14.35
N LEU A 168 4.80 28.60 -14.92
CA LEU A 168 6.09 28.70 -14.23
C LEU A 168 6.50 30.15 -13.99
N LEU A 169 6.25 31.06 -14.93
CA LEU A 169 6.52 32.49 -14.78
C LEU A 169 5.68 33.15 -13.68
N LYS A 170 4.48 32.62 -13.38
CA LYS A 170 3.67 33.07 -12.24
C LYS A 170 4.27 32.66 -10.89
N ILE A 171 4.95 31.51 -10.84
CA ILE A 171 5.58 30.99 -9.62
C ILE A 171 6.96 31.64 -9.42
N PHE A 172 7.68 31.87 -10.52
CA PHE A 172 9.05 32.37 -10.56
C PHE A 172 9.13 33.65 -11.41
N PRO A 173 8.80 34.83 -10.83
CA PRO A 173 8.74 36.07 -11.60
C PRO A 173 10.12 36.62 -12.01
N ASP A 174 11.19 36.14 -11.37
CA ASP A 174 12.56 36.63 -11.49
C ASP A 174 13.13 36.42 -12.89
N SER A 175 13.85 37.44 -13.41
CA SER A 175 14.39 37.46 -14.77
C SER A 175 15.38 36.33 -15.07
N GLU A 176 16.18 35.93 -14.08
CA GLU A 176 17.17 34.85 -14.20
C GLU A 176 16.48 33.49 -14.34
N GLN A 177 15.39 33.28 -13.61
CA GLN A 177 14.60 32.05 -13.65
C GLN A 177 13.83 31.90 -14.98
N ARG A 178 13.49 32.99 -15.67
CA ARG A 178 12.83 32.93 -16.99
C ARG A 178 13.69 32.23 -18.05
N LEU A 179 14.98 32.54 -18.08
CA LEU A 179 15.92 31.90 -19.01
C LEU A 179 16.05 30.41 -18.73
N LYS A 180 16.06 30.05 -17.44
CA LYS A 180 16.11 28.67 -16.98
C LYS A 180 14.83 27.90 -17.33
N ILE A 181 13.65 28.51 -17.17
CA ILE A 181 12.37 27.96 -17.60
C ILE A 181 12.39 27.66 -19.11
N ASP A 182 12.81 28.61 -19.94
CA ASP A 182 12.86 28.42 -21.39
C ASP A 182 13.83 27.28 -21.79
N GLN A 183 14.98 27.17 -21.11
CA GLN A 183 15.94 26.09 -21.31
C GLN A 183 15.39 24.72 -20.89
N ILE A 184 14.73 24.63 -19.73
CA ILE A 184 14.13 23.40 -19.21
C ILE A 184 13.00 22.92 -20.13
N LEU A 185 12.12 23.84 -20.56
CA LEU A 185 11.02 23.48 -21.45
C LEU A 185 11.53 22.96 -22.81
N ALA A 186 12.65 23.49 -23.32
CA ALA A 186 13.29 22.99 -24.53
C ALA A 186 14.00 21.63 -24.32
N ALA A 187 14.66 21.45 -23.17
CA ALA A 187 15.40 20.22 -22.84
C ALA A 187 14.48 19.02 -22.52
N HIS A 188 13.27 19.27 -22.03
CA HIS A 188 12.32 18.24 -21.60
C HIS A 188 11.01 18.26 -22.40
N PRO A 189 11.00 17.95 -23.71
CA PRO A 189 9.81 18.11 -24.57
C PRO A 189 8.62 17.22 -24.18
N TYR A 190 8.86 16.13 -23.44
CA TYR A 190 7.82 15.19 -22.98
C TYR A 190 7.29 15.50 -21.57
N MET A 191 7.98 16.34 -20.79
CA MET A 191 7.62 16.61 -19.39
C MET A 191 6.49 17.63 -19.30
N LYS A 192 5.35 17.22 -18.74
CA LYS A 192 4.14 18.05 -18.58
C LYS A 192 3.82 18.42 -17.14
N ASP A 193 4.45 17.79 -16.17
CA ASP A 193 4.19 18.02 -14.75
C ASP A 193 4.81 19.34 -14.29
N LEU A 194 3.97 20.26 -13.83
CA LEU A 194 4.38 21.58 -13.37
C LEU A 194 5.28 21.51 -12.13
N ASN A 195 5.06 20.54 -11.24
CA ASN A 195 5.85 20.36 -10.02
C ASN A 195 7.24 19.79 -10.35
N ALA A 196 7.32 18.86 -11.31
CA ALA A 196 8.61 18.36 -11.78
C ALA A 196 9.41 19.47 -12.48
N LEU A 197 8.76 20.27 -13.32
CA LEU A 197 9.40 21.40 -13.99
C LEU A 197 9.81 22.51 -12.99
N SER A 198 9.03 22.77 -11.94
CA SER A 198 9.36 23.77 -10.92
C SER A 198 10.57 23.35 -10.08
N ALA A 199 10.71 22.05 -9.78
CA ALA A 199 11.90 21.52 -9.10
C ALA A 199 13.18 21.76 -9.91
N LEU A 200 13.14 21.57 -11.24
CA LEU A 200 14.28 21.83 -12.13
C LEU A 200 14.65 23.32 -12.20
N VAL A 201 13.69 24.22 -12.02
CA VAL A 201 13.96 25.68 -11.98
C VAL A 201 14.68 26.06 -10.68
N LEU A 202 14.44 25.33 -9.59
CA LEU A 202 15.03 25.58 -8.27
C LEU A 202 16.47 25.04 -8.10
N ASP A 203 16.91 24.11 -8.95
CA ASP A 203 18.25 23.47 -8.91
C ASP A 203 19.31 24.23 -9.71
#